data_AF-A0AAV8VMK1-F1
#
_entry.id   AF-A0AAV8VMK1-F1
#
_cell.length_a   1.000
_cell.length_b   1.000
_cell.length_c   1.000
_cell.angle_alpha   90.00
_cell.angle_beta   90.00
_cell.angle_gamma   90.00
#
_symmetry.space_group_name_H-M   'P 1'
#
loop_
_entity.id
_entity.type
_entity.pdbx_description
1 polymer ?
#
loop_
_entity_poly.entity_id
_entity_poly.type
_entity_poly.pdbx_seq_one_letter_code
_entity_poly.pdbx_strand_id
1 'polypeptide(L)'
;MYSKHHKSGLNKTQLSQIDGLDMWSCISEADKCSRTELVYNIDDIADYGAIRVNDWKYIYGSTNNGRADRWFGNSGKSDKYVYDIEAVLSSKVATSLAGVITQRQIKEKGVNLYINLLNEKTLLRLRQESTIKCAEVNEKFQSSLYQCDLLQSPCLFNISNDPCEQINLLQDKSVEVTKLVQKLVTYRKTIVKARNAPRDPKANPINWKNTWINWKDYENIETKKQIINYPSIPAVGLLGATVVTILFIVTTLIILKLKKSKICKGGRNNNCWFGNFEERDEEIIPNRKGSFFESRELQSQVYLKQNIRTVY
;
A
#
# COMPACT_ATOMS: atom_id res chain seq x y z
N MET A 1 -2.04 -13.80 -11.80
CA MET A 1 -3.18 -14.56 -11.26
C MET A 1 -3.13 -16.05 -11.65
N TYR A 2 -2.91 -16.40 -12.93
CA TYR A 2 -2.93 -17.79 -13.42
C TYR A 2 -1.90 -18.77 -12.82
N SER A 3 -0.63 -18.36 -12.68
CA SER A 3 0.40 -19.22 -12.03
C SER A 3 0.06 -19.57 -10.57
N LYS A 4 -0.71 -18.71 -9.87
CA LYS A 4 -1.17 -18.98 -8.50
C LYS A 4 -2.21 -20.11 -8.47
N HIS A 5 -3.08 -20.20 -9.47
CA HIS A 5 -4.11 -21.24 -9.56
C HIS A 5 -3.53 -22.63 -9.84
N HIS A 6 -2.49 -22.73 -10.68
CA HIS A 6 -1.79 -24.00 -10.91
C HIS A 6 -1.11 -24.50 -9.62
N LYS A 7 -0.47 -23.60 -8.86
CA LYS A 7 0.14 -23.92 -7.56
C LYS A 7 -0.87 -24.30 -6.48
N SER A 8 -2.13 -23.90 -6.64
CA SER A 8 -3.25 -24.28 -5.77
C SER A 8 -3.93 -25.60 -6.17
N GLY A 9 -3.48 -26.28 -7.24
CA GLY A 9 -4.08 -27.54 -7.70
C GLY A 9 -5.47 -27.39 -8.34
N LEU A 10 -5.85 -26.18 -8.73
CA LEU A 10 -7.15 -25.92 -9.36
C LEU A 10 -7.19 -26.45 -10.79
N ASN A 11 -8.33 -27.06 -11.17
CA ASN A 11 -8.52 -27.59 -12.51
C ASN A 11 -8.72 -26.45 -13.51
N LYS A 12 -7.88 -26.42 -14.55
CA LYS A 12 -7.89 -25.40 -15.62
C LYS A 12 -9.23 -25.31 -16.35
N THR A 13 -10.00 -26.41 -16.41
CA THR A 13 -11.33 -26.45 -17.07
C THR A 13 -12.43 -25.71 -16.32
N GLN A 14 -12.21 -25.35 -15.05
CA GLN A 14 -13.16 -24.59 -14.24
C GLN A 14 -12.99 -23.07 -14.37
N LEU A 15 -11.92 -22.63 -15.03
CA LEU A 15 -11.69 -21.23 -15.31
C LEU A 15 -12.41 -20.86 -16.61
N SER A 16 -13.21 -19.79 -16.57
CA SER A 16 -13.80 -19.19 -17.78
C SER A 16 -12.72 -18.68 -18.73
N GLN A 17 -13.12 -18.08 -19.86
CA GLN A 17 -12.17 -17.39 -20.75
C GLN A 17 -11.39 -16.32 -19.96
N ILE A 18 -10.07 -16.50 -19.85
CA ILE A 18 -9.15 -15.58 -19.17
C ILE A 18 -7.85 -15.46 -19.97
N ASP A 19 -7.24 -14.28 -19.95
CA ASP A 19 -6.03 -13.97 -20.73
C ASP A 19 -4.72 -14.49 -20.07
N GLY A 20 -4.83 -15.06 -18.87
CA GLY A 20 -3.69 -15.54 -18.11
C GLY A 20 -3.15 -16.87 -18.64
N LEU A 21 -1.86 -16.91 -18.99
CA LEU A 21 -1.14 -18.13 -19.36
C LEU A 21 -0.38 -18.75 -18.18
N ASP A 22 -0.18 -20.07 -18.23
CA ASP A 22 0.68 -20.80 -17.29
C ASP A 22 2.13 -20.50 -17.58
N MET A 23 2.81 -19.98 -16.56
CA MET A 23 4.23 -19.64 -16.60
C MET A 23 5.01 -20.42 -15.55
N TRP A 24 4.40 -21.43 -14.90
CA TRP A 24 5.05 -22.10 -13.79
C TRP A 24 6.31 -22.85 -14.23
N SER A 25 6.22 -23.64 -15.31
CA SER A 25 7.37 -24.40 -15.83
C SER A 25 8.55 -23.48 -16.15
N CYS A 26 8.34 -22.38 -16.87
CA CYS A 26 9.45 -21.48 -17.20
C CYS A 26 10.05 -20.75 -15.98
N ILE A 27 9.25 -20.49 -14.94
CA ILE A 27 9.74 -19.85 -13.71
C ILE A 27 10.49 -20.85 -12.82
N SER A 28 10.03 -22.09 -12.76
CA SER A 28 10.54 -23.09 -11.80
C SER A 28 11.61 -24.02 -12.38
N GLU A 29 11.55 -24.30 -13.68
CA GLU A 29 12.40 -25.28 -14.37
C GLU A 29 13.29 -24.64 -15.44
N ALA A 30 13.22 -23.30 -15.58
CA ALA A 30 13.89 -22.54 -16.64
C ALA A 30 13.51 -22.99 -18.07
N ASP A 31 12.33 -23.60 -18.20
CA ASP A 31 11.73 -23.97 -19.48
C ASP A 31 11.37 -22.75 -20.34
N LYS A 32 11.05 -23.01 -21.62
CA LYS A 32 10.54 -21.98 -22.53
C LYS A 32 9.23 -21.38 -22.00
N CYS A 33 9.21 -20.05 -21.89
CA CYS A 33 8.01 -19.28 -21.52
C CYS A 33 6.88 -19.48 -22.53
N SER A 34 5.69 -19.84 -22.04
CA SER A 34 4.47 -19.96 -22.86
C SER A 34 3.97 -18.62 -23.39
N ARG A 35 4.22 -17.51 -22.67
CA ARG A 35 3.78 -16.18 -23.09
C ARG A 35 4.74 -15.60 -24.14
N THR A 36 4.21 -15.39 -25.33
CA THR A 36 4.88 -14.71 -26.45
C THR A 36 4.27 -13.34 -26.76
N GLU A 37 3.16 -12.99 -26.13
CA GLU A 37 2.43 -11.75 -26.40
C GLU A 37 1.96 -11.07 -25.10
N LEU A 38 1.91 -9.74 -25.14
CA LEU A 38 1.49 -8.89 -24.04
C LEU A 38 0.74 -7.68 -24.59
N VAL A 39 -0.55 -7.59 -24.31
CA VAL A 39 -1.34 -6.37 -24.53
C VAL A 39 -1.13 -5.47 -23.31
N TYR A 40 -0.62 -4.26 -23.53
CA TYR A 40 -0.45 -3.25 -22.47
C TYR A 40 -1.79 -2.57 -22.19
N ASN A 41 -2.45 -2.11 -23.25
CA ASN A 41 -3.77 -1.51 -23.21
C ASN A 41 -4.40 -1.50 -24.62
N ILE A 42 -5.74 -1.51 -24.67
CA ILE A 42 -6.53 -1.20 -25.87
C ILE A 42 -7.71 -0.36 -25.37
N ASP A 43 -7.66 0.94 -25.65
CA ASP A 43 -8.75 1.86 -25.32
C ASP A 43 -9.29 2.45 -26.63
N ASP A 44 -10.40 1.89 -27.10
CA ASP A 44 -11.06 2.35 -28.32
C ASP A 44 -11.89 3.64 -28.08
N ILE A 45 -12.05 4.09 -26.83
CA ILE A 45 -12.75 5.36 -26.51
C ILE A 45 -11.78 6.54 -26.64
N ALA A 46 -10.59 6.40 -26.04
CA ALA A 46 -9.52 7.39 -26.11
C ALA A 46 -8.55 7.14 -27.28
N ASP A 47 -8.79 6.10 -28.07
CA ASP A 47 -8.04 5.69 -29.27
C ASP A 47 -6.52 5.57 -29.06
N TYR A 48 -6.12 4.81 -28.04
CA TYR A 48 -4.72 4.48 -27.80
C TYR A 48 -4.53 3.03 -27.35
N GLY A 49 -3.35 2.50 -27.60
CA GLY A 49 -3.04 1.14 -27.19
C GLY A 49 -1.62 0.73 -27.50
N ALA A 50 -1.21 -0.40 -26.92
CA ALA A 50 0.07 -1.00 -27.21
C ALA A 50 0.02 -2.51 -27.03
N ILE A 51 0.77 -3.21 -27.88
CA ILE A 51 0.97 -4.65 -27.83
C ILE A 51 2.44 -4.97 -28.04
N ARG A 52 2.92 -6.00 -27.37
CA ARG A 52 4.19 -6.65 -27.67
C ARG A 52 3.94 -8.08 -28.12
N VAL A 53 4.62 -8.48 -29.19
CA VAL A 53 4.66 -9.86 -29.68
C VAL A 53 6.13 -10.22 -29.92
N ASN A 54 6.63 -11.19 -29.15
CA ASN A 54 8.04 -11.55 -29.08
C ASN A 54 8.91 -10.32 -28.78
N ASP A 55 9.83 -9.99 -29.69
CA ASP A 55 10.75 -8.87 -29.56
C ASP A 55 10.14 -7.53 -29.99
N TRP A 56 9.00 -7.55 -30.67
CA TRP A 56 8.42 -6.34 -31.27
C TRP A 56 7.35 -5.74 -30.37
N LYS A 57 7.41 -4.42 -30.17
CA LYS A 57 6.38 -3.63 -29.51
C LYS A 57 5.81 -2.61 -30.49
N TYR A 58 4.50 -2.59 -30.61
CA TYR A 58 3.74 -1.59 -31.36
C TYR A 58 2.92 -0.75 -30.38
N ILE A 59 2.96 0.56 -30.56
CA ILE A 59 2.20 1.54 -29.78
C ILE A 59 1.54 2.54 -30.72
N TYR A 60 0.31 2.93 -30.43
CA TYR A 60 -0.45 3.92 -31.19
C TYR A 60 -1.30 4.78 -30.26
N GLY A 61 -1.63 5.97 -30.73
CA GLY A 61 -2.46 6.92 -30.01
C GLY A 61 -1.71 7.62 -28.88
N SER A 62 -2.08 8.88 -28.67
CA SER A 62 -1.50 9.75 -27.66
C SER A 62 -2.46 9.91 -26.49
N THR A 63 -1.93 10.14 -25.28
CA THR A 63 -2.77 10.53 -24.13
C THR A 63 -2.41 11.93 -23.65
N ASN A 64 -3.42 12.67 -23.14
CA ASN A 64 -3.26 14.03 -22.64
C ASN A 64 -2.58 14.99 -23.65
N ASN A 65 -2.90 14.86 -24.94
CA ASN A 65 -2.33 15.66 -26.03
C ASN A 65 -0.79 15.66 -26.03
N GLY A 66 -0.17 14.48 -26.00
CA GLY A 66 1.29 14.33 -26.05
C GLY A 66 2.01 14.52 -24.73
N ARG A 67 1.35 15.05 -23.70
CA ARG A 67 2.00 15.36 -22.41
C ARG A 67 2.52 14.12 -21.69
N ALA A 68 1.91 12.96 -21.93
CA ALA A 68 2.26 11.69 -21.31
C ALA A 68 2.99 10.73 -22.25
N ASP A 69 3.44 11.19 -23.43
CA ASP A 69 4.06 10.33 -24.44
C ASP A 69 5.60 10.30 -24.34
N ARG A 70 6.15 10.98 -23.33
CA ARG A 70 7.60 11.03 -23.08
C ARG A 70 8.10 9.76 -22.40
N TRP A 71 9.40 9.51 -22.51
CA TRP A 71 10.10 8.54 -21.67
C TRP A 71 10.21 9.07 -20.24
N PHE A 72 9.34 8.59 -19.38
CA PHE A 72 9.46 8.84 -17.94
C PHE A 72 10.47 7.85 -17.35
N GLY A 73 11.71 8.34 -17.21
CA GLY A 73 12.85 7.54 -16.73
C GLY A 73 12.92 7.37 -15.21
N ASN A 74 13.76 6.41 -14.80
CA ASN A 74 13.94 5.93 -13.43
C ASN A 74 14.41 7.01 -12.45
N SER A 75 13.49 7.55 -11.66
CA SER A 75 13.81 8.27 -10.42
C SER A 75 14.72 7.44 -9.49
N GLY A 76 14.67 6.11 -9.57
CA GLY A 76 15.50 5.19 -8.78
C GLY A 76 16.97 5.00 -9.20
N LYS A 77 17.49 5.76 -10.17
CA LYS A 77 18.92 5.74 -10.57
C LYS A 77 19.74 6.91 -9.99
N SER A 78 19.14 7.74 -9.13
CA SER A 78 19.90 8.78 -8.42
C SER A 78 20.92 8.15 -7.49
N ASP A 79 22.11 8.76 -7.37
CA ASP A 79 23.15 8.38 -6.39
C ASP A 79 22.66 8.40 -4.94
N LYS A 80 21.49 9.02 -4.68
CA LYS A 80 20.81 8.98 -3.39
C LYS A 80 20.24 7.60 -3.03
N TYR A 81 20.01 6.73 -4.01
CA TYR A 81 19.49 5.39 -3.79
C TYR A 81 20.66 4.39 -3.72
N VAL A 82 21.12 4.13 -2.49
CA VAL A 82 22.14 3.11 -2.24
C VAL A 82 21.46 1.75 -2.15
N TYR A 83 21.99 0.79 -2.90
CA TYR A 83 21.51 -0.59 -2.81
C TYR A 83 22.11 -1.28 -1.57
N ASP A 84 21.25 -1.54 -0.58
CA ASP A 84 21.65 -2.17 0.68
C ASP A 84 21.76 -3.70 0.51
N ILE A 85 23.00 -4.17 0.41
CA ILE A 85 23.34 -5.58 0.27
C ILE A 85 23.03 -6.33 1.57
N GLU A 86 23.34 -5.73 2.72
CA GLU A 86 23.17 -6.35 4.03
C GLU A 86 21.70 -6.57 4.33
N ALA A 87 20.82 -5.61 4.04
CA ALA A 87 19.39 -5.74 4.19
C ALA A 87 18.81 -6.89 3.35
N VAL A 88 19.38 -7.18 2.18
CA VAL A 88 18.92 -8.30 1.35
C VAL A 88 19.48 -9.64 1.83
N LEU A 89 20.77 -9.72 2.19
CA LEU A 89 21.38 -10.94 2.69
C LEU A 89 20.82 -11.35 4.07
N SER A 90 20.47 -10.37 4.92
CA SER A 90 19.85 -10.58 6.23
C SER A 90 18.32 -10.69 6.18
N SER A 91 17.71 -10.53 5.00
CA SER A 91 16.25 -10.60 4.85
C SER A 91 15.72 -11.97 5.27
N LYS A 92 14.49 -12.00 5.79
CA LYS A 92 13.80 -13.26 6.14
C LYS A 92 13.78 -14.26 4.99
N VAL A 93 13.67 -13.78 3.76
CA VAL A 93 13.68 -14.61 2.54
C VAL A 93 15.05 -15.23 2.31
N ALA A 94 16.12 -14.44 2.34
CA ALA A 94 17.48 -14.94 2.16
C ALA A 94 17.85 -15.97 3.23
N THR A 95 17.55 -15.67 4.51
CA THR A 95 17.79 -16.60 5.63
C THR A 95 16.99 -17.89 5.47
N SER A 96 15.72 -17.82 5.06
CA SER A 96 14.89 -19.01 4.86
C SER A 96 15.40 -19.88 3.71
N LEU A 97 15.78 -19.26 2.58
CA LEU A 97 16.36 -19.96 1.44
C LEU A 97 17.70 -20.61 1.81
N ALA A 98 18.57 -19.89 2.52
CA ALA A 98 19.83 -20.42 3.01
C ALA A 98 19.63 -21.64 3.92
N GLY A 99 18.63 -21.60 4.81
CA GLY A 99 18.26 -22.75 5.66
C GLY A 99 17.80 -23.96 4.84
N VAL A 100 16.94 -23.74 3.83
CA VAL A 100 16.46 -24.83 2.94
C VAL A 100 17.58 -25.44 2.12
N ILE A 101 18.45 -24.60 1.53
CA ILE A 101 19.61 -25.04 0.75
C ILE A 101 20.55 -25.86 1.63
N THR A 102 20.92 -25.32 2.79
CA THR A 102 21.80 -26.01 3.77
C THR A 102 21.20 -27.35 4.20
N GLN A 103 19.91 -27.39 4.51
CA GLN A 103 19.24 -28.64 4.90
C GLN A 103 19.28 -29.68 3.79
N ARG A 104 19.06 -29.29 2.52
CA ARG A 104 19.15 -30.20 1.36
C ARG A 104 20.56 -30.74 1.18
N GLN A 105 21.57 -29.86 1.22
CA GLN A 105 22.97 -30.25 1.11
C GLN A 105 23.40 -31.24 2.20
N ILE A 106 22.88 -31.11 3.42
CA ILE A 106 23.14 -32.06 4.51
C ILE A 106 22.45 -33.41 4.26
N LYS A 107 21.21 -33.41 3.75
CA LYS A 107 20.45 -34.65 3.47
C LYS A 107 21.00 -35.42 2.27
N GLU A 108 21.50 -34.72 1.26
CA GLU A 108 21.92 -35.29 -0.03
C GLU A 108 23.43 -35.56 -0.09
N LYS A 109 24.10 -35.70 1.07
CA LYS A 109 25.54 -36.03 1.16
C LYS A 109 25.92 -37.14 0.17
N GLY A 110 26.72 -36.80 -0.84
CA GLY A 110 27.18 -37.71 -1.89
C GLY A 110 26.63 -37.42 -3.29
N VAL A 111 25.59 -36.59 -3.43
CA VAL A 111 25.13 -36.06 -4.72
C VAL A 111 25.79 -34.69 -4.93
N ASN A 112 26.33 -34.45 -6.13
CA ASN A 112 27.11 -33.26 -6.45
C ASN A 112 26.21 -32.01 -6.67
N LEU A 113 25.35 -31.69 -5.69
CA LEU A 113 24.41 -30.56 -5.70
C LEU A 113 25.10 -29.30 -5.14
N TYR A 114 25.97 -28.70 -5.95
CA TYR A 114 26.61 -27.41 -5.66
C TYR A 114 25.63 -26.24 -5.89
N ILE A 115 24.72 -26.03 -4.95
CA ILE A 115 23.93 -24.79 -4.87
C ILE A 115 24.68 -23.81 -3.97
N ASN A 116 25.28 -22.78 -4.56
CA ASN A 116 25.97 -21.75 -3.80
C ASN A 116 24.97 -20.85 -3.08
N LEU A 117 25.20 -20.59 -1.79
CA LEU A 117 24.46 -19.58 -1.06
C LEU A 117 24.67 -18.20 -1.70
N LEU A 118 23.62 -17.38 -1.69
CA LEU A 118 23.70 -16.02 -2.19
C LEU A 118 24.74 -15.24 -1.37
N ASN A 119 25.69 -14.61 -2.06
CA ASN A 119 26.71 -13.77 -1.46
C ASN A 119 26.76 -12.42 -2.16
N GLU A 120 27.46 -11.47 -1.55
CA GLU A 120 27.63 -10.10 -2.05
C GLU A 120 28.09 -10.05 -3.51
N LYS A 121 29.17 -10.78 -3.85
CA LYS A 121 29.72 -10.78 -5.21
C LYS A 121 28.71 -11.26 -6.25
N THR A 122 27.99 -12.33 -5.93
CA THR A 122 26.95 -12.89 -6.81
C THR A 122 25.80 -11.92 -6.96
N LEU A 123 25.40 -11.27 -5.86
CA LEU A 123 24.31 -10.32 -5.85
C LEU A 123 24.64 -9.10 -6.72
N LEU A 124 25.83 -8.51 -6.55
CA LEU A 124 26.29 -7.37 -7.36
C LEU A 124 26.39 -7.73 -8.84
N ARG A 125 26.91 -8.92 -9.15
CA ARG A 125 26.95 -9.44 -10.53
C ARG A 125 25.55 -9.56 -11.13
N LEU A 126 24.62 -10.20 -10.42
CA LEU A 126 23.23 -10.35 -10.89
C LEU A 126 22.56 -8.99 -11.12
N ARG A 127 22.81 -8.01 -10.23
CA ARG A 127 22.34 -6.64 -10.44
C ARG A 127 22.90 -6.02 -11.70
N GLN A 128 24.21 -6.11 -11.90
CA GLN A 128 24.87 -5.56 -13.08
C GLN A 128 24.32 -6.19 -14.36
N GLU A 129 24.18 -7.52 -14.40
CA GLU A 129 23.61 -8.26 -15.53
C GLU A 129 22.15 -7.86 -15.80
N SER A 130 21.37 -7.54 -14.77
CA SER A 130 19.98 -7.07 -14.91
C SER A 130 19.84 -5.57 -15.24
N THR A 131 20.94 -4.80 -15.21
CA THR A 131 20.89 -3.35 -15.37
C THR A 131 20.93 -2.97 -16.84
N ILE A 132 19.84 -2.39 -17.34
CA ILE A 132 19.80 -1.83 -18.69
C ILE A 132 20.51 -0.46 -18.71
N LYS A 133 21.50 -0.35 -19.60
CA LYS A 133 22.20 0.89 -19.97
C LYS A 133 21.79 1.27 -21.39
N CYS A 134 21.08 2.38 -21.53
CA CYS A 134 20.72 2.93 -22.84
C CYS A 134 21.93 3.66 -23.42
N ALA A 135 22.29 3.33 -24.65
CA ALA A 135 23.32 4.06 -25.39
C ALA A 135 22.75 5.37 -25.97
N GLU A 136 23.64 6.24 -26.43
CA GLU A 136 23.25 7.36 -27.27
C GLU A 136 22.80 6.87 -28.65
N VAL A 137 21.82 7.55 -29.21
CA VAL A 137 21.25 7.20 -30.52
C VAL A 137 22.24 7.59 -31.62
N ASN A 138 22.58 6.63 -32.48
CA ASN A 138 23.44 6.84 -33.64
C ASN A 138 22.88 7.94 -34.57
N GLU A 139 23.75 8.76 -35.14
CA GLU A 139 23.43 9.84 -36.10
C GLU A 139 22.44 9.42 -37.18
N LYS A 140 22.54 8.18 -37.70
CA LYS A 140 21.60 7.64 -38.69
C LYS A 140 20.14 7.71 -38.23
N PHE A 141 19.90 7.51 -36.95
CA PHE A 141 18.56 7.42 -36.34
C PHE A 141 18.14 8.72 -35.63
N GLN A 142 18.86 9.82 -35.83
CA GLN A 142 18.52 11.14 -35.28
C GLN A 142 17.50 11.91 -36.14
N SER A 143 17.19 11.42 -37.35
CA SER A 143 16.16 12.00 -38.21
C SER A 143 14.76 11.87 -37.57
N SER A 144 13.88 12.83 -37.84
CA SER A 144 12.47 12.82 -37.41
C SER A 144 11.71 11.57 -37.86
N LEU A 145 12.16 10.90 -38.92
CA LEU A 145 11.60 9.62 -39.42
C LEU A 145 11.69 8.49 -38.39
N TYR A 146 12.71 8.49 -37.53
CA TYR A 146 12.94 7.47 -36.51
C TYR A 146 12.54 7.93 -35.12
N GLN A 147 12.05 9.17 -34.99
CA GLN A 147 11.48 9.66 -33.75
C GLN A 147 10.08 9.08 -33.57
N CYS A 148 9.74 8.71 -32.34
CA CYS A 148 8.39 8.33 -32.00
C CYS A 148 7.60 9.56 -31.54
N ASP A 149 6.62 9.96 -32.35
CA ASP A 149 5.63 10.99 -32.04
C ASP A 149 4.23 10.41 -32.25
N LEU A 150 3.61 10.01 -31.14
CA LEU A 150 2.30 9.34 -31.11
C LEU A 150 1.14 10.27 -31.49
N LEU A 151 1.35 11.59 -31.53
CA LEU A 151 0.36 12.53 -32.08
C LEU A 151 0.29 12.46 -33.61
N GLN A 152 1.38 12.06 -34.26
CA GLN A 152 1.48 12.02 -35.71
C GLN A 152 1.33 10.61 -36.27
N SER A 153 1.98 9.62 -35.65
CA SER A 153 1.98 8.25 -36.16
C SER A 153 2.26 7.22 -35.06
N PRO A 154 1.86 5.95 -35.27
CA PRO A 154 2.26 4.86 -34.38
C PRO A 154 3.78 4.69 -34.31
N CYS A 155 4.24 3.92 -33.33
CA CYS A 155 5.65 3.58 -33.20
C CYS A 155 5.85 2.07 -33.08
N LEU A 156 6.95 1.59 -33.65
CA LEU A 156 7.37 0.20 -33.59
C LEU A 156 8.81 0.11 -33.05
N PHE A 157 9.01 -0.72 -32.04
CA PHE A 157 10.32 -0.94 -31.42
C PHE A 157 10.67 -2.42 -31.40
N ASN A 158 11.96 -2.72 -31.49
CA ASN A 158 12.49 -4.05 -31.18
C ASN A 158 13.08 -4.03 -29.77
N ILE A 159 12.36 -4.55 -28.78
CA ILE A 159 12.72 -4.50 -27.36
C ILE A 159 14.01 -5.28 -27.04
N SER A 160 14.35 -6.28 -27.85
CA SER A 160 15.56 -7.08 -27.65
C SER A 160 16.82 -6.33 -28.08
N ASN A 161 16.73 -5.52 -29.13
CA ASN A 161 17.84 -4.69 -29.63
C ASN A 161 17.83 -3.26 -29.05
N ASP A 162 16.64 -2.72 -28.78
CA ASP A 162 16.37 -1.38 -28.28
C ASP A 162 15.42 -1.46 -27.07
N PRO A 163 15.95 -1.87 -25.89
CA PRO A 163 15.16 -1.96 -24.66
C PRO A 163 14.74 -0.58 -24.13
N CYS A 164 15.31 0.49 -24.66
CA CYS A 164 15.04 1.87 -24.26
C CYS A 164 14.01 2.55 -25.15
N GLU A 165 13.54 1.86 -26.20
CA GLU A 165 12.50 2.30 -27.12
C GLU A 165 12.84 3.66 -27.75
N GLN A 166 14.10 3.86 -28.14
CA GLN A 166 14.58 5.13 -28.68
C GLN A 166 14.40 5.26 -30.19
N ILE A 167 14.35 4.15 -30.93
CA ILE A 167 14.37 4.14 -32.40
C ILE A 167 13.06 3.59 -32.95
N ASN A 168 12.26 4.44 -33.57
CA ASN A 168 11.02 4.05 -34.22
C ASN A 168 11.32 3.37 -35.58
N LEU A 169 11.04 2.06 -35.67
CA LEU A 169 11.26 1.24 -36.85
C LEU A 169 9.99 1.05 -37.70
N LEU A 170 8.97 1.90 -37.52
CA LEU A 170 7.68 1.78 -38.22
C LEU A 170 7.85 1.75 -39.75
N GLN A 171 8.69 2.64 -40.29
CA GLN A 171 8.90 2.77 -41.75
C GLN A 171 9.64 1.58 -42.36
N ASP A 172 10.55 0.97 -41.60
CA ASP A 172 11.44 -0.08 -42.09
C ASP A 172 10.81 -1.49 -42.01
N LYS A 173 9.80 -1.66 -41.16
CA LYS A 173 9.30 -2.98 -40.74
C LYS A 173 7.78 -3.14 -40.87
N SER A 174 7.23 -2.73 -42.01
CA SER A 174 5.79 -2.81 -42.33
C SER A 174 5.17 -4.20 -42.14
N VAL A 175 5.91 -5.27 -42.42
CA VAL A 175 5.47 -6.66 -42.21
C VAL A 175 5.22 -6.94 -40.73
N GLU A 176 6.12 -6.49 -39.85
CA GLU A 176 5.94 -6.68 -38.40
C GLU A 176 4.78 -5.82 -37.88
N VAL A 177 4.65 -4.57 -38.32
CA VAL A 177 3.50 -3.72 -37.98
C VAL A 177 2.18 -4.43 -38.29
N THR A 178 2.06 -5.00 -39.49
CA THR A 178 0.84 -5.69 -39.92
C THR A 178 0.50 -6.88 -39.01
N LYS A 179 1.50 -7.66 -38.60
CA LYS A 179 1.30 -8.78 -37.66
C LYS A 179 0.79 -8.30 -36.30
N LEU A 180 1.39 -7.23 -35.76
CA LEU A 180 0.99 -6.69 -34.45
C LEU A 180 -0.40 -6.06 -34.50
N VAL A 181 -0.72 -5.32 -35.56
CA VAL A 181 -2.07 -4.76 -35.79
C VAL A 181 -3.12 -5.86 -35.94
N GLN A 182 -2.83 -6.92 -36.70
CA GLN A 182 -3.75 -8.05 -36.83
C GLN A 182 -4.01 -8.76 -35.49
N LYS A 183 -2.98 -8.84 -34.64
CA LYS A 183 -3.12 -9.36 -33.27
C LYS A 183 -4.01 -8.47 -32.41
N LEU A 184 -3.87 -7.14 -32.47
CA LEU A 184 -4.77 -6.21 -31.79
C LEU A 184 -6.23 -6.39 -32.24
N VAL A 185 -6.47 -6.51 -33.54
CA VAL A 185 -7.83 -6.78 -34.08
C VAL A 185 -8.40 -8.09 -33.53
N THR A 186 -7.56 -9.10 -33.32
CA THR A 186 -8.00 -10.37 -32.72
C THR A 186 -8.44 -10.17 -31.28
N TYR A 187 -7.66 -9.45 -30.47
CA TYR A 187 -8.03 -9.14 -29.09
C TYR A 187 -9.27 -8.27 -28.97
N ARG A 188 -9.47 -7.32 -29.90
CA ARG A 188 -10.69 -6.49 -29.93
C ARG A 188 -11.98 -7.31 -30.01
N LYS A 189 -11.95 -8.48 -30.67
CA LYS A 189 -13.12 -9.38 -30.77
C LYS A 189 -13.56 -9.97 -29.44
N THR A 190 -12.64 -10.03 -28.46
CA THR A 190 -12.88 -10.63 -27.14
C THR A 190 -12.86 -9.60 -26.02
N ILE A 191 -12.82 -8.30 -26.34
CA ILE A 191 -12.85 -7.24 -25.33
C ILE A 191 -14.16 -7.27 -24.56
N VAL A 192 -14.04 -7.25 -23.23
CA VAL A 192 -15.16 -7.02 -22.33
C VAL A 192 -15.29 -5.52 -22.10
N LYS A 193 -16.52 -5.01 -22.16
CA LYS A 193 -16.81 -3.59 -21.96
C LYS A 193 -16.24 -3.09 -20.63
N ALA A 194 -15.61 -1.92 -20.67
CA ALA A 194 -15.11 -1.25 -19.48
C ALA A 194 -16.25 -1.02 -18.46
N ARG A 195 -15.94 -1.23 -17.18
CA ARG A 195 -16.86 -1.05 -16.05
C ARG A 195 -16.76 0.34 -15.41
N ASN A 196 -16.13 1.29 -16.11
CA ASN A 196 -15.98 2.65 -15.63
C ASN A 196 -17.35 3.30 -15.43
N ALA A 197 -17.59 3.81 -14.23
CA ALA A 197 -18.75 4.63 -13.92
C ALA A 197 -18.36 6.12 -14.01
N PRO A 198 -19.31 7.01 -14.35
CA PRO A 198 -19.06 8.44 -14.27
C PRO A 198 -18.67 8.83 -12.84
N ARG A 199 -17.87 9.89 -12.70
CA ARG A 199 -17.49 10.44 -11.40
C ARG A 199 -18.75 10.80 -10.62
N ASP A 200 -18.89 10.25 -9.42
CA ASP A 200 -19.97 10.62 -8.49
C ASP A 200 -19.71 12.02 -7.93
N PRO A 201 -20.57 13.03 -8.17
CA PRO A 201 -20.40 14.37 -7.62
C PRO A 201 -20.34 14.40 -6.09
N LYS A 202 -21.01 13.45 -5.41
CA LYS A 202 -20.97 13.34 -3.95
C LYS A 202 -19.60 12.91 -3.45
N ALA A 203 -18.80 12.23 -4.25
CA ALA A 203 -17.44 11.82 -3.89
C ALA A 203 -16.41 12.96 -3.98
N ASN A 204 -16.83 14.18 -4.35
CA ASN A 204 -15.93 15.34 -4.41
C ASN A 204 -15.37 15.65 -3.01
N PRO A 205 -14.03 15.68 -2.81
CA PRO A 205 -13.41 15.97 -1.52
C PRO A 205 -13.88 17.28 -0.87
N ILE A 206 -14.34 18.26 -1.67
CA ILE A 206 -14.92 19.52 -1.16
C ILE A 206 -16.10 19.23 -0.20
N ASN A 207 -16.88 18.18 -0.45
CA ASN A 207 -18.01 17.77 0.40
C ASN A 207 -17.55 17.05 1.68
N TRP A 208 -16.26 16.73 1.81
CA TRP A 208 -15.69 15.89 2.87
C TRP A 208 -14.47 16.56 3.52
N LYS A 209 -14.54 17.87 3.76
CA LYS A 209 -13.46 18.66 4.38
C LYS A 209 -12.12 18.52 3.62
N ASN A 210 -12.17 18.54 2.29
CA ASN A 210 -11.03 18.34 1.39
C ASN A 210 -10.27 17.02 1.62
N THR A 211 -10.95 16.00 2.14
CA THR A 211 -10.39 14.68 2.40
C THR A 211 -11.06 13.63 1.52
N TRP A 212 -10.32 12.61 1.13
CA TRP A 212 -10.89 11.42 0.49
C TRP A 212 -11.46 10.51 1.57
N ILE A 213 -12.73 10.13 1.42
CA ILE A 213 -13.38 9.18 2.32
C ILE A 213 -13.83 7.94 1.54
N ASN A 214 -14.09 6.84 2.26
CA ASN A 214 -14.69 5.67 1.65
C ASN A 214 -16.07 6.03 1.06
N TRP A 215 -16.28 5.64 -0.19
CA TRP A 215 -17.48 5.97 -0.93
C TRP A 215 -18.71 5.27 -0.32
N LYS A 216 -19.71 6.07 0.10
CA LYS A 216 -21.00 5.66 0.70
C LYS A 216 -20.97 5.05 2.11
N ASP A 217 -19.84 5.02 2.81
CA ASP A 217 -19.77 4.46 4.17
C ASP A 217 -20.57 5.28 5.22
N TYR A 218 -20.78 6.58 4.99
CA TYR A 218 -21.40 7.49 5.96
C TYR A 218 -22.85 7.90 5.64
N GLU A 219 -23.46 7.36 4.58
CA GLU A 219 -24.86 7.67 4.23
C GLU A 219 -25.88 7.02 5.21
N ASN A 220 -25.44 6.11 6.09
CA ASN A 220 -26.29 5.36 7.04
C ASN A 220 -26.22 5.84 8.51
N ILE A 221 -25.86 7.10 8.79
CA ILE A 221 -26.03 7.62 10.15
C ILE A 221 -27.45 8.19 10.25
N GLU A 222 -28.43 7.29 10.47
CA GLU A 222 -29.73 7.71 11.01
C GLU A 222 -29.47 8.41 12.34
N THR A 223 -29.47 9.74 12.32
CA THR A 223 -29.40 10.55 13.54
C THR A 223 -30.72 10.38 14.28
N LYS A 224 -30.85 9.28 15.04
CA LYS A 224 -31.85 9.21 16.10
C LYS A 224 -31.51 10.32 17.09
N LYS A 225 -32.21 11.45 16.99
CA LYS A 225 -32.26 12.43 18.07
C LYS A 225 -32.71 11.68 19.32
N GLN A 226 -31.78 11.41 20.23
CA GLN A 226 -32.14 10.98 21.57
C GLN A 226 -32.88 12.16 22.21
N ILE A 227 -34.19 12.02 22.37
CA ILE A 227 -34.97 12.93 23.20
C ILE A 227 -34.58 12.59 24.63
N ILE A 228 -33.65 13.36 25.19
CA ILE A 228 -33.33 13.29 26.62
C ILE A 228 -34.49 13.96 27.33
N ASN A 229 -35.36 13.17 27.96
CA ASN A 229 -36.42 13.68 28.83
C ASN A 229 -35.75 14.23 30.10
N TYR A 230 -35.58 15.55 30.16
CA TYR A 230 -35.17 16.22 31.39
C TYR A 230 -36.33 16.17 32.40
N PRO A 231 -36.06 15.81 33.67
CA PRO A 231 -37.07 15.93 34.72
C PRO A 231 -37.53 17.38 34.84
N SER A 232 -38.81 17.58 35.17
CA SER A 232 -39.39 18.91 35.28
C SER A 232 -38.61 19.79 36.28
N ILE A 233 -38.53 21.09 36.01
CA ILE A 233 -37.86 22.09 36.87
C ILE A 233 -38.17 21.90 38.37
N PRO A 234 -39.42 21.65 38.82
CA PRO A 234 -39.69 21.39 40.24
C PRO A 234 -39.04 20.10 40.77
N ALA A 235 -38.91 19.04 39.96
CA ALA A 235 -38.25 17.80 40.38
C ALA A 235 -36.75 17.99 40.60
N VAL A 236 -36.08 18.81 39.78
CA VAL A 236 -34.68 19.19 39.98
C VAL A 236 -34.52 20.04 41.25
N GLY A 237 -35.46 20.96 41.50
CA GLY A 237 -35.48 21.78 42.72
C GLY A 237 -35.61 20.95 44.00
N LEU A 238 -36.50 19.94 44.00
CA LEU A 238 -36.68 19.01 45.13
C LEU A 238 -35.41 18.21 45.42
N LEU A 239 -34.76 17.66 44.39
CA LEU A 239 -33.50 16.93 44.55
C LEU A 239 -32.41 17.84 45.13
N GLY A 240 -32.29 19.08 44.64
CA GLY A 240 -31.35 20.07 45.19
C GLY A 240 -31.61 20.37 46.68
N ALA A 241 -32.87 20.58 47.07
CA ALA A 241 -33.24 20.86 48.45
C ALA A 241 -32.89 19.69 49.41
N THR A 242 -33.16 18.45 48.99
CA THR A 242 -32.83 17.28 49.82
C THR A 242 -31.33 17.16 50.09
N VAL A 243 -30.49 17.38 49.07
CA VAL A 243 -29.03 17.34 49.23
C VAL A 243 -28.55 18.41 50.22
N VAL A 244 -29.09 19.64 50.13
CA VAL A 244 -28.73 20.72 51.07
C VAL A 244 -29.14 20.38 52.50
N THR A 245 -30.33 19.82 52.72
CA THR A 245 -30.77 19.42 54.06
C THR A 245 -29.90 18.31 54.64
N ILE A 246 -29.51 17.31 53.85
CA ILE A 246 -28.61 16.23 54.28
C ILE A 246 -27.25 16.80 54.66
N LEU A 247 -26.68 17.70 53.86
CA LEU A 247 -25.41 18.35 54.18
C LEU A 247 -25.48 19.17 55.47
N PHE A 248 -26.60 19.86 55.72
CA PHE A 248 -26.81 20.61 56.96
C PHE A 248 -26.91 19.68 58.19
N ILE A 249 -27.58 18.54 58.05
CA ILE A 249 -27.65 17.51 59.10
C ILE A 249 -26.26 16.91 59.37
N VAL A 250 -25.49 16.63 58.32
CA VAL A 250 -24.13 16.08 58.48
C VAL A 250 -23.19 17.08 59.15
N THR A 251 -23.22 18.36 58.75
CA THR A 251 -22.37 19.38 59.38
C THR A 251 -22.74 19.63 60.83
N THR A 252 -24.03 19.70 61.17
CA THR A 252 -24.48 19.83 62.56
C THR A 252 -24.08 18.62 63.42
N LEU A 253 -24.18 17.39 62.90
CA LEU A 253 -23.71 16.18 63.60
C LEU A 253 -22.18 16.19 63.82
N ILE A 254 -21.40 16.65 62.84
CA ILE A 254 -19.94 16.78 62.97
C ILE A 254 -19.59 17.81 64.06
N ILE A 255 -20.25 18.98 64.07
CA ILE A 255 -20.03 20.01 65.09
C ILE A 255 -20.37 19.51 66.49
N LEU A 256 -21.48 18.76 66.66
CA LEU A 256 -21.86 18.16 67.94
C LEU A 256 -20.85 17.12 68.42
N LYS A 257 -20.24 16.32 67.52
CA LYS A 257 -19.14 15.40 67.87
C LYS A 257 -17.86 16.13 68.25
N LEU A 258 -17.48 17.19 67.54
CA LEU A 258 -16.26 17.97 67.82
C LEU A 258 -16.34 18.78 69.11
N LYS A 259 -17.53 19.29 69.49
CA LYS A 259 -17.75 19.98 70.76
C LYS A 259 -17.68 19.02 71.96
N LYS A 260 -17.91 17.72 71.74
CA LYS A 260 -17.80 16.67 72.76
C LYS A 260 -16.36 16.12 72.90
N SER A 261 -15.44 16.40 71.97
CA SER A 261 -14.08 15.82 71.93
C SER A 261 -12.92 16.78 72.28
N LYS A 262 -13.19 18.03 72.67
CA LYS A 262 -12.17 18.94 73.22
C LYS A 262 -12.50 19.31 74.66
N ILE A 263 -12.05 18.50 75.62
CA ILE A 263 -11.60 18.85 77.00
C ILE A 263 -11.25 17.52 77.72
N CYS A 264 -9.95 17.23 77.82
CA CYS A 264 -9.23 16.40 78.82
C CYS A 264 -7.77 16.27 78.31
N LYS A 265 -6.90 17.24 78.63
CA LYS A 265 -6.00 17.32 79.81
C LYS A 265 -4.80 16.36 79.75
N GLY A 266 -3.65 16.94 79.41
CA GLY A 266 -2.41 16.93 80.22
C GLY A 266 -1.59 15.65 80.32
N GLY A 267 -0.32 15.73 79.89
CA GLY A 267 0.77 14.90 80.42
C GLY A 267 1.68 14.24 79.37
N ARG A 268 2.96 14.65 79.37
CA ARG A 268 4.17 13.98 78.82
C ARG A 268 3.99 12.51 78.41
N ASN A 269 4.20 12.16 77.13
CA ASN A 269 5.44 11.57 76.60
C ASN A 269 5.26 11.20 75.11
N ASN A 270 6.40 11.13 74.42
CA ASN A 270 6.58 11.07 72.98
C ASN A 270 6.06 9.79 72.28
N ASN A 271 5.85 9.97 70.97
CA ASN A 271 5.77 8.97 69.88
C ASN A 271 4.37 8.48 69.47
N CYS A 272 3.76 9.19 68.51
CA CYS A 272 2.95 8.54 67.47
C CYS A 272 3.76 8.53 66.17
N TRP A 273 3.91 7.32 65.66
CA TRP A 273 4.91 6.86 64.70
C TRP A 273 4.45 6.98 63.22
N PHE A 274 5.46 7.04 62.35
CA PHE A 274 5.48 6.91 60.87
C PHE A 274 4.90 8.08 60.06
N GLY A 275 5.60 8.65 59.08
CA GLY A 275 6.89 8.33 58.45
C GLY A 275 6.92 9.00 57.07
N ASN A 276 8.00 9.73 56.77
CA ASN A 276 8.18 10.51 55.54
C ASN A 276 8.22 9.62 54.28
N PHE A 277 7.60 10.08 53.19
CA PHE A 277 7.74 9.52 51.83
C PHE A 277 8.21 10.64 50.91
N GLU A 278 9.39 10.45 50.31
CA GLU A 278 10.06 11.37 49.38
C GLU A 278 9.32 11.52 48.04
N GLU A 279 9.50 12.70 47.47
CA GLU A 279 9.04 13.16 46.16
C GLU A 279 9.47 12.23 45.00
N ARG A 280 8.53 11.97 44.08
CA ARG A 280 8.84 11.57 42.71
C ARG A 280 8.38 12.68 41.78
N ASP A 281 9.31 13.21 41.00
CA ASP A 281 9.09 14.23 39.98
C ASP A 281 8.05 13.78 38.95
N GLU A 282 6.96 14.54 38.81
CA GLU A 282 6.03 14.42 37.69
C GLU A 282 6.56 15.24 36.50
N GLU A 283 6.94 14.51 35.46
CA GLU A 283 7.42 15.04 34.20
C GLU A 283 6.28 15.79 33.46
N ILE A 284 6.49 17.09 33.24
CA ILE A 284 5.56 17.99 32.53
C ILE A 284 5.50 17.59 31.06
N ILE A 285 4.38 17.02 30.60
CA ILE A 285 4.13 16.76 29.17
C ILE A 285 3.78 18.10 28.48
N PRO A 286 4.57 18.58 27.51
CA PRO A 286 4.29 19.84 26.84
C PRO A 286 3.07 19.72 25.92
N ASN A 287 2.19 20.71 26.05
CA ASN A 287 1.00 20.95 25.24
C ASN A 287 1.38 21.14 23.76
N ARG A 288 1.48 20.04 22.98
CA ARG A 288 1.54 20.12 21.51
C ARG A 288 0.13 20.31 20.98
N LYS A 289 -0.12 21.47 20.37
CA LYS A 289 -1.17 21.64 19.36
C LYS A 289 -0.90 20.70 18.18
N GLY A 290 -1.28 19.44 18.31
CA GLY A 290 -1.40 18.52 17.19
C GLY A 290 -2.57 18.95 16.31
N SER A 291 -2.42 18.81 14.99
CA SER A 291 -3.55 19.04 14.10
C SER A 291 -4.65 18.01 14.43
N PHE A 292 -5.92 18.41 14.37
CA PHE A 292 -7.07 17.52 14.59
C PHE A 292 -7.02 16.24 13.73
N PHE A 293 -6.25 16.27 12.63
CA PHE A 293 -6.00 15.16 11.73
C PHE A 293 -5.13 14.05 12.36
N GLU A 294 -3.99 14.41 12.97
CA GLU A 294 -3.08 13.44 13.62
C GLU A 294 -3.77 12.72 14.79
N SER A 295 -4.62 13.43 15.54
CA SER A 295 -5.36 12.84 16.66
C SER A 295 -6.37 11.77 16.21
N ARG A 296 -6.97 11.90 15.01
CA ARG A 296 -7.87 10.89 14.44
C ARG A 296 -7.13 9.70 13.83
N GLU A 297 -5.97 9.92 13.22
CA GLU A 297 -5.11 8.82 12.77
C GLU A 297 -4.61 7.97 13.95
N LEU A 298 -4.19 8.62 15.04
CA LEU A 298 -3.80 7.91 16.26
C LEU A 298 -4.97 7.11 16.85
N GLN A 299 -6.18 7.67 16.91
CA GLN A 299 -7.37 6.93 17.37
C GLN A 299 -7.72 5.75 16.48
N SER A 300 -7.62 5.88 15.15
CA SER A 300 -7.92 4.79 14.21
C SER A 300 -6.87 3.68 14.24
N GLN A 301 -5.58 4.02 14.42
CA GLN A 301 -4.51 3.05 14.63
C GLN A 301 -4.66 2.28 15.96
N VAL A 302 -5.08 2.96 17.02
CA VAL A 302 -5.37 2.31 18.32
C VAL A 302 -6.56 1.35 18.19
N TYR A 303 -7.62 1.75 17.48
CA TYR A 303 -8.80 0.91 17.25
C TYR A 303 -8.47 -0.34 16.42
N LEU A 304 -7.64 -0.21 15.38
CA LEU A 304 -7.15 -1.35 14.58
C LEU A 304 -6.28 -2.31 15.41
N LYS A 305 -5.39 -1.79 16.26
CA LYS A 305 -4.57 -2.62 17.16
C LYS A 305 -5.41 -3.39 18.19
N GLN A 306 -6.49 -2.80 18.69
CA GLN A 306 -7.38 -3.46 19.65
C GLN A 306 -8.23 -4.55 19.00
N ASN A 307 -8.75 -4.32 17.79
CA ASN A 307 -9.55 -5.32 17.07
C ASN A 307 -8.73 -6.50 16.51
N ILE A 308 -7.43 -6.32 16.23
CA ILE A 308 -6.56 -7.44 15.86
C ILE A 308 -6.26 -8.36 17.06
N ARG A 309 -6.31 -7.83 18.28
CA ARG A 309 -6.08 -8.60 19.52
C ARG A 309 -7.30 -9.38 20.01
N THR A 310 -8.49 -9.13 19.45
CA THR A 310 -9.73 -9.83 19.84
C THR A 310 -10.13 -10.94 18.86
N VAL A 311 -9.34 -11.19 17.81
CA VAL A 311 -9.62 -12.20 16.77
C VAL A 311 -8.65 -13.39 16.81
N TYR A 312 -7.91 -13.57 17.91
CA TYR A 312 -7.16 -14.80 18.21
C TYR A 312 -7.40 -15.23 19.66
#